data_AF-A0A9P6S0U1-F1
#
_entry.id   AF-A0A9P6S0U1-F1
#
_cell.length_a   1.000
_cell.length_b   1.000
_cell.length_c   1.000
_cell.angle_alpha   90.00
_cell.angle_beta   90.00
_cell.angle_gamma   90.00
#
_symmetry.space_group_name_H-M   'P 1'
#
loop_
_entity.id
_entity.type
_entity.pdbx_description
1 polymer ?
#
loop_
_entity_poly.entity_id
_entity_poly.type
_entity_poly.pdbx_seq_one_letter_code
_entity_poly.pdbx_strand_id
1 'polypeptide(L)'
;MSSEEIVYHAKAPLKEGLQAGAIGAGVGLLVSAVQNSVGTHSHGATGIVARTGGTIGVFAAMAGVFAATDAAVANVRETKDVWNSVAAGCGAGLVAGGFQRNAQTMVFGCLGMGAMMGAFDLSGSSLKGKYADMTEDQKAQWRKNQLDSK
;
A
#
# COMPACT_ATOMS: atom_id res chain seq x y z
N MET A 1 3.83 -8.65 30.15
CA MET A 1 4.54 -8.13 28.96
C MET A 1 4.15 -6.67 28.86
N SER A 2 5.12 -5.75 28.97
CA SER A 2 4.92 -4.33 29.28
C SER A 2 3.81 -3.69 28.43
N SER A 3 2.77 -3.19 29.08
CA SER A 3 1.75 -2.33 28.47
C SER A 3 2.39 -0.98 28.19
N GLU A 4 3.12 -0.88 27.08
CA GLU A 4 3.35 0.42 26.45
C GLU A 4 1.98 0.88 25.94
N GLU A 5 1.44 1.92 26.55
CA GLU A 5 0.31 2.67 26.01
C GLU A 5 0.64 2.94 24.54
N ILE A 6 -0.04 2.28 23.59
CA ILE A 6 0.13 2.59 22.17
C ILE A 6 -0.47 3.99 22.00
N VAL A 7 0.32 5.03 22.29
CA VAL A 7 -0.08 6.41 22.09
C VAL A 7 -0.28 6.56 20.59
N TYR A 8 -1.54 6.57 20.19
CA TYR A 8 -1.91 6.75 18.80
C TYR A 8 -1.55 8.17 18.39
N HIS A 9 -0.59 8.30 17.48
CA HIS A 9 -0.26 9.58 16.88
C HIS A 9 -1.15 9.80 15.66
N ALA A 10 -2.00 10.83 15.76
CA ALA A 10 -2.85 11.24 14.66
C ALA A 10 -2.03 11.47 13.39
N LYS A 11 -2.43 10.79 12.32
CA LYS A 11 -1.83 10.90 11.00
C LYS A 11 -2.50 12.03 10.23
N ALA A 12 -1.78 12.65 9.30
CA ALA A 12 -2.35 13.63 8.37
C ALA A 12 -2.73 12.93 7.05
N PRO A 13 -4.01 12.59 6.81
CA PRO A 13 -4.40 11.71 5.70
C PRO A 13 -4.06 12.31 4.34
N LEU A 14 -4.20 13.63 4.21
CA LEU A 14 -3.86 14.34 2.99
C LEU A 14 -2.35 14.32 2.71
N LYS A 15 -1.52 14.48 3.74
CA LYS A 15 -0.06 14.48 3.60
C LYS A 15 0.44 13.08 3.24
N GLU A 16 -0.02 12.05 3.96
CA GLU A 16 0.34 10.66 3.66
C GLU A 16 -0.15 10.23 2.28
N GLY A 17 -1.39 10.59 1.94
CA GLY A 17 -1.96 10.35 0.62
C GLY A 17 -1.18 11.04 -0.50
N LEU A 18 -0.78 12.30 -0.34
CA LEU A 18 0.01 13.01 -1.34
C LEU A 18 1.40 12.37 -1.53
N GLN A 19 2.07 12.04 -0.42
CA GLN A 19 3.38 11.40 -0.45
C GLN A 19 3.31 10.02 -1.12
N ALA A 20 2.36 9.19 -0.71
CA ALA A 20 2.15 7.87 -1.32
C ALA A 20 1.73 7.99 -2.79
N GLY A 21 0.88 8.97 -3.12
CA GLY A 21 0.49 9.25 -4.50
C GLY A 21 1.66 9.68 -5.38
N ALA A 22 2.59 10.47 -4.86
CA ALA A 22 3.81 10.83 -5.59
C ALA A 22 4.70 9.60 -5.87
N ILE A 23 4.84 8.70 -4.90
CA ILE A 23 5.54 7.41 -5.08
C ILE A 23 4.81 6.56 -6.13
N GLY A 24 3.48 6.47 -6.03
CA GLY A 24 2.63 5.78 -7.00
C GLY A 24 2.76 6.35 -8.41
N ALA A 25 2.84 7.66 -8.57
CA ALA A 25 3.09 8.31 -9.85
C ALA A 25 4.46 7.91 -10.43
N GLY A 26 5.50 7.82 -9.59
CA GLY A 26 6.81 7.33 -10.00
C GLY A 26 6.75 5.88 -10.52
N VAL A 27 6.06 4.98 -9.81
CA VAL A 27 5.84 3.60 -10.27
C VAL A 27 5.04 3.58 -11.58
N GLY A 28 3.97 4.36 -11.66
CA GLY A 28 3.14 4.47 -12.86
C GLY A 28 3.90 5.01 -14.07
N LEU A 29 4.86 5.91 -13.87
CA LEU A 29 5.76 6.40 -14.91
C LEU A 29 6.65 5.27 -15.44
N LEU A 30 7.25 4.48 -14.56
CA LEU A 30 8.06 3.32 -14.96
C LEU A 30 7.23 2.31 -15.75
N VAL A 31 6.03 1.99 -15.25
CA VAL A 31 5.10 1.07 -15.91
C VAL A 31 4.61 1.63 -17.25
N SER A 32 4.43 2.95 -17.34
CA SER A 32 4.11 3.66 -18.58
C SER A 32 5.27 3.58 -19.59
N ALA A 33 6.51 3.79 -19.15
CA ALA A 33 7.70 3.69 -19.99
C ALA A 33 7.89 2.27 -20.56
N VAL A 34 7.66 1.23 -19.75
CA VAL A 34 7.72 -0.16 -20.19
C VAL A 34 6.61 -0.46 -21.22
N GLN A 35 5.38 -0.03 -20.98
CA GLN A 35 4.30 -0.23 -21.94
C GLN A 35 4.54 0.52 -23.26
N ASN A 36 5.15 1.71 -23.20
CA ASN A 36 5.53 2.49 -24.37
C ASN A 36 6.72 1.86 -25.14
N SER A 37 7.60 1.10 -24.48
CA SER A 37 8.74 0.46 -25.16
C SER A 37 8.40 -0.91 -25.76
N VAL A 38 7.47 -1.65 -25.16
CA VAL A 38 7.02 -2.97 -25.64
C VAL A 38 5.90 -2.85 -26.68
N GLY A 39 5.22 -1.71 -26.76
CA GLY A 39 4.13 -1.47 -27.70
C GLY A 39 4.60 -1.42 -29.16
N THR A 40 3.79 -1.96 -30.07
CA THR A 40 3.98 -1.81 -31.52
C THR A 40 3.49 -0.44 -31.98
N HIS A 41 4.25 0.62 -31.73
CA HIS A 41 3.91 1.98 -32.17
C HIS A 41 5.14 2.85 -32.51
N SER A 42 4.94 3.83 -33.40
CA SER A 42 5.97 4.78 -33.86
C SER A 42 6.01 6.09 -33.08
N HIS A 43 5.39 6.14 -31.90
CA HIS A 43 5.48 7.29 -31.00
C HIS A 43 6.72 7.18 -30.11
N GLY A 44 7.60 8.18 -30.19
CA GLY A 44 8.79 8.29 -29.34
C GLY A 44 8.46 8.58 -27.88
N ALA A 45 9.32 9.33 -27.19
CA ALA A 45 9.18 9.61 -25.75
C ALA A 45 7.85 10.28 -25.34
N THR A 46 7.16 10.96 -26.27
CA THR A 46 5.87 11.61 -26.01
C THR A 46 4.74 10.62 -25.70
N GLY A 47 4.85 9.35 -26.10
CA GLY A 47 3.83 8.34 -25.84
C GLY A 47 3.68 7.97 -24.36
N ILE A 48 4.72 8.16 -23.55
CA ILE A 48 4.73 7.90 -22.10
C ILE A 48 3.69 8.76 -21.37
N VAL A 49 3.50 10.00 -21.82
CA VAL A 49 2.57 10.95 -21.21
C VAL A 49 1.26 11.00 -21.98
N ALA A 50 1.31 11.01 -23.32
CA ALA A 50 0.12 11.18 -24.15
C ALA A 50 -0.75 9.91 -24.28
N ARG A 51 -0.17 8.71 -24.22
CA ARG A 51 -0.89 7.44 -24.43
C ARG A 51 -1.04 6.64 -23.15
N THR A 52 0.05 6.47 -22.41
CA THR A 52 0.09 5.68 -21.16
C THR A 52 0.10 6.58 -19.91
N GLY A 53 -0.14 7.87 -20.06
CA GLY A 53 -0.29 8.82 -18.95
C GLY A 53 -1.45 8.49 -18.02
N GLY A 54 -2.50 7.84 -18.53
CA GLY A 54 -3.59 7.31 -17.69
C GLY A 54 -3.09 6.33 -16.63
N THR A 55 -2.07 5.53 -16.95
CA THR A 55 -1.46 4.58 -16.01
C THR A 55 -0.76 5.30 -14.87
N ILE A 56 -0.07 6.42 -15.14
CA ILE A 56 0.56 7.26 -14.13
C ILE A 56 -0.49 7.76 -13.13
N GLY A 57 -1.61 8.27 -13.65
CA GLY A 57 -2.73 8.74 -12.84
C GLY A 57 -3.37 7.64 -12.00
N VAL A 58 -3.56 6.45 -12.58
CA VAL A 58 -4.13 5.29 -11.86
C VAL A 58 -3.25 4.89 -10.69
N PHE A 59 -1.95 4.68 -10.88
CA PHE A 59 -1.05 4.28 -9.80
C PHE A 59 -0.91 5.36 -8.73
N ALA A 60 -0.87 6.64 -9.13
CA ALA A 60 -0.85 7.76 -8.20
C ALA A 60 -2.12 7.81 -7.35
N ALA A 61 -3.29 7.68 -7.98
CA ALA A 61 -4.57 7.72 -7.30
C ALA A 61 -4.76 6.51 -6.37
N MET A 62 -4.40 5.29 -6.81
CA MET A 62 -4.47 4.09 -5.98
C MET A 62 -3.58 4.21 -4.74
N ALA A 63 -2.32 4.61 -4.90
CA ALA A 63 -1.39 4.75 -3.77
C ALA A 63 -1.81 5.87 -2.82
N GLY A 64 -2.29 6.99 -3.36
CA GLY A 64 -2.75 8.11 -2.54
C GLY A 64 -4.03 7.80 -1.77
N VAL A 65 -5.02 7.17 -2.41
CA VAL A 65 -6.27 6.75 -1.75
C VAL A 65 -5.99 5.67 -0.72
N PHE A 66 -5.07 4.74 -0.99
CA PHE A 66 -4.64 3.75 0.00
C PHE A 66 -4.16 4.43 1.29
N ALA A 67 -3.12 5.26 1.21
CA ALA A 67 -2.51 5.88 2.38
C ALA A 67 -3.46 6.87 3.08
N ALA A 68 -4.26 7.63 2.32
CA ALA A 68 -5.26 8.52 2.89
C ALA A 68 -6.35 7.76 3.64
N THR A 69 -6.82 6.63 3.09
CA THR A 69 -7.85 5.80 3.73
C THR A 69 -7.29 5.10 4.96
N ASP A 70 -6.06 4.58 4.92
CA ASP A 70 -5.39 4.00 6.10
C ASP A 70 -5.30 5.03 7.22
N ALA A 71 -4.77 6.22 6.92
CA ALA A 71 -4.64 7.30 7.89
C ALA A 71 -6.00 7.77 8.44
N ALA A 72 -7.02 7.88 7.59
CA ALA A 72 -8.36 8.28 8.02
C ALA A 72 -9.01 7.23 8.93
N VAL A 73 -8.96 5.95 8.56
CA VAL A 73 -9.55 4.87 9.37
C VAL A 73 -8.78 4.69 10.67
N ALA A 74 -7.45 4.80 10.63
CA ALA A 74 -6.62 4.77 11.82
C ALA A 74 -6.94 5.95 12.75
N ASN A 75 -7.19 7.17 12.22
CA ASN A 75 -7.54 8.32 13.04
C ASN A 75 -8.91 8.17 13.71
N VAL A 76 -9.89 7.58 13.01
CA VAL A 76 -11.24 7.36 13.55
C VAL A 76 -11.25 6.27 14.63
N ARG A 77 -10.41 5.24 14.48
CA ARG A 77 -10.39 4.09 15.38
C ARG A 77 -9.32 4.21 16.47
N GLU A 78 -8.39 5.15 16.33
CA GLU A 78 -7.20 5.32 17.19
C GLU A 78 -6.39 4.03 17.34
N THR A 79 -6.50 3.12 16.37
CA THR A 79 -5.80 1.82 16.38
C THR A 79 -5.06 1.58 15.06
N LYS A 80 -4.04 0.72 15.10
CA LYS A 80 -3.29 0.27 13.92
C LYS A 80 -3.50 -1.24 13.77
N ASP A 81 -4.53 -1.60 13.00
CA ASP A 81 -4.96 -2.98 12.84
C ASP A 81 -5.07 -3.35 11.36
N VAL A 82 -5.11 -4.66 11.10
CA VAL A 82 -5.36 -5.28 9.78
C VAL A 82 -6.57 -4.65 9.08
N TRP A 83 -7.61 -4.29 9.82
CA TRP A 83 -8.83 -3.69 9.26
C TRP A 83 -8.61 -2.34 8.58
N ASN A 84 -7.62 -1.55 9.02
CA ASN A 84 -7.31 -0.27 8.39
C ASN A 84 -6.72 -0.50 6.99
N SER A 85 -5.79 -1.44 6.90
CA SER A 85 -5.15 -1.85 5.64
C SER A 85 -6.11 -2.57 4.70
N VAL A 86 -7.06 -3.34 5.21
CA VAL A 86 -8.13 -3.94 4.39
C VAL A 86 -9.04 -2.85 3.81
N ALA A 87 -9.47 -1.88 4.63
CA ALA A 87 -10.30 -0.76 4.17
C ALA A 87 -9.56 0.12 3.15
N ALA A 88 -8.28 0.40 3.41
CA ALA A 88 -7.41 1.11 2.49
C ALA A 88 -7.20 0.35 1.17
N GLY A 89 -6.97 -0.96 1.25
CA GLY A 89 -6.84 -1.85 0.10
C GLY A 89 -8.12 -1.87 -0.74
N CYS A 90 -9.29 -1.94 -0.09
CA CYS A 90 -10.57 -1.84 -0.78
C CYS A 90 -10.74 -0.48 -1.48
N GLY A 91 -10.42 0.63 -0.79
CA GLY A 91 -10.47 1.97 -1.36
C GLY A 91 -9.59 2.12 -2.60
N ALA A 92 -8.36 1.62 -2.54
CA ALA A 92 -7.45 1.59 -3.69
C ALA A 92 -7.97 0.71 -4.85
N GLY A 93 -8.56 -0.44 -4.52
CA GLY A 93 -9.18 -1.35 -5.51
C GLY A 93 -10.38 -0.74 -6.23
N LEU A 94 -11.20 0.05 -5.53
CA LEU A 94 -12.31 0.80 -6.12
C LEU A 94 -11.81 1.86 -7.11
N VAL A 95 -10.71 2.54 -6.80
CA VAL A 95 -10.09 3.51 -7.73
C VAL A 95 -9.68 2.83 -9.03
N ALA A 96 -9.02 1.67 -8.95
CA ALA A 96 -8.61 0.92 -10.13
C ALA A 96 -9.80 0.58 -11.06
N GLY A 97 -10.92 0.13 -10.48
CA GLY A 97 -12.15 -0.16 -11.23
C GLY A 97 -12.89 1.09 -11.73
N GLY A 98 -12.82 2.19 -10.97
CA GLY A 98 -13.41 3.48 -11.34
C GLY A 98 -12.78 4.08 -12.59
N PHE A 99 -11.46 3.96 -12.74
CA PHE A 99 -10.76 4.37 -13.96
C PHE A 99 -11.18 3.55 -15.19
N GLN A 100 -11.48 2.27 -15.02
CA GLN A 100 -11.99 1.41 -16.09
C GLN A 100 -13.51 1.52 -16.30
N ARG A 101 -14.21 2.27 -15.44
CA ARG A 101 -15.68 2.42 -15.46
C ARG A 101 -16.42 1.08 -15.46
N ASN A 102 -15.89 0.11 -14.73
CA ASN A 102 -16.41 -1.26 -14.69
C ASN A 102 -16.73 -1.68 -13.25
N ALA A 103 -18.02 -1.90 -12.96
CA ALA A 103 -18.51 -2.27 -11.63
C ALA A 103 -17.94 -3.61 -11.15
N GLN A 104 -17.76 -4.60 -12.03
CA GLN A 104 -17.13 -5.87 -11.64
C GLN A 104 -15.68 -5.65 -11.22
N THR A 105 -14.91 -4.86 -11.96
CA THR A 105 -13.52 -4.54 -11.62
C THR A 105 -13.42 -3.79 -10.30
N MET A 106 -14.40 -2.94 -9.96
CA MET A 106 -14.47 -2.28 -8.65
C MET A 106 -14.66 -3.28 -7.52
N VAL A 107 -15.61 -4.22 -7.66
CA VAL A 107 -15.89 -5.23 -6.63
C VAL A 107 -14.70 -6.18 -6.47
N PHE A 108 -14.20 -6.76 -7.57
CA PHE A 108 -13.05 -7.65 -7.53
C PHE A 108 -11.77 -6.94 -7.10
N GLY A 109 -11.58 -5.68 -7.49
CA GLY A 109 -10.47 -4.86 -7.05
C GLY A 109 -10.50 -4.62 -5.56
N CYS A 110 -11.67 -4.27 -5.00
CA CYS A 110 -11.82 -4.11 -3.56
C CYS A 110 -11.55 -5.41 -2.80
N LEU A 111 -12.20 -6.51 -3.22
CA LEU A 111 -12.03 -7.81 -2.56
C LEU A 111 -10.61 -8.34 -2.69
N GLY A 112 -10.02 -8.29 -3.88
CA GLY A 112 -8.68 -8.79 -4.15
C GLY A 112 -7.61 -7.98 -3.42
N MET A 113 -7.64 -6.65 -3.55
CA MET A 113 -6.63 -5.78 -2.94
C MET A 113 -6.82 -5.69 -1.41
N GLY A 114 -8.07 -5.67 -0.93
CA GLY A 114 -8.39 -5.74 0.49
C GLY A 114 -7.93 -7.05 1.13
N ALA A 115 -8.21 -8.20 0.50
CA ALA A 115 -7.73 -9.50 0.99
C ALA A 115 -6.20 -9.61 0.94
N MET A 116 -5.57 -9.14 -0.13
CA MET A 116 -4.11 -9.14 -0.26
C MET A 116 -3.44 -8.31 0.84
N MET A 117 -3.94 -7.09 1.08
CA MET A 117 -3.37 -6.23 2.12
C MET A 117 -3.69 -6.75 3.53
N GLY A 118 -4.87 -7.33 3.73
CA GLY A 118 -5.21 -8.01 4.98
C GLY A 118 -4.26 -9.18 5.27
N ALA A 119 -3.95 -10.00 4.27
CA ALA A 119 -2.97 -11.08 4.41
C ALA A 119 -1.56 -10.54 4.69
N PHE A 120 -1.17 -9.44 4.03
CA PHE A 120 0.12 -8.78 4.27
C PHE A 120 0.25 -8.30 5.73
N ASP A 121 -0.78 -7.63 6.26
CA ASP A 121 -0.74 -7.17 7.65
C ASP A 121 -0.78 -8.31 8.66
N LEU A 122 -1.54 -9.37 8.38
CA LEU A 122 -1.51 -10.59 9.20
C LEU A 122 -0.13 -11.26 9.21
N SER A 123 0.64 -11.13 8.12
CA SER A 123 2.01 -11.63 8.04
C SER A 123 3.04 -10.77 8.78
N GLY A 124 2.61 -9.65 9.37
CA GLY A 124 3.46 -8.75 10.17
C GLY A 124 3.90 -7.49 9.43
N SER A 125 3.21 -7.11 8.35
CA SER A 125 3.39 -5.84 7.61
C SER A 125 4.82 -5.54 7.13
N SER A 126 5.70 -6.54 7.08
CA SER A 126 7.11 -6.37 6.73
C SER A 126 7.65 -7.58 5.96
N LEU A 127 8.21 -7.30 4.78
CA LEU A 127 8.84 -8.30 3.91
C LEU A 127 10.25 -8.71 4.38
N LYS A 128 10.88 -7.93 5.27
CA LYS A 128 12.19 -8.28 5.84
C LYS A 128 12.08 -9.29 7.00
N GLY A 129 10.87 -9.65 7.41
CA GLY A 129 10.60 -10.55 8.52
C GLY A 129 10.70 -9.87 9.89
N LYS A 130 10.17 -10.54 10.92
CA LYS A 130 10.02 -10.00 12.29
C LYS A 130 11.33 -9.53 12.93
N TYR A 131 12.48 -10.01 12.46
CA TYR A 131 13.80 -9.64 12.98
C TYR A 131 14.35 -8.34 12.41
N ALA A 132 13.75 -7.79 11.35
CA ALA A 132 14.31 -6.65 10.65
C ALA A 132 14.25 -5.35 11.47
N ASP A 133 13.21 -5.20 12.29
CA ASP A 133 13.01 -4.08 13.21
C ASP A 133 13.49 -4.36 14.64
N MET A 134 13.91 -5.60 14.92
CA MET A 134 14.40 -5.94 16.25
C MET A 134 15.83 -5.44 16.43
N THR A 135 16.06 -4.65 17.48
CA THR A 135 17.40 -4.30 17.96
C THR A 135 18.20 -5.57 18.26
N GLU A 136 19.53 -5.53 18.16
CA GLU A 136 20.40 -6.69 18.41
C GLU A 136 20.12 -7.34 19.78
N ASP A 137 19.80 -6.54 20.81
CA ASP A 137 19.41 -7.02 22.14
C ASP A 137 18.07 -7.78 22.14
N GLN A 138 17.09 -7.28 21.40
CA GLN A 138 15.78 -7.92 21.23
C GLN A 138 15.93 -9.26 20.48
N LYS A 139 16.79 -9.31 19.45
CA LYS A 139 17.09 -10.54 18.71
C LYS A 139 17.74 -11.58 19.62
N ALA A 140 18.65 -11.16 20.49
CA ALA A 140 19.30 -12.06 21.46
C ALA A 140 18.31 -12.62 22.48
N GLN A 141 17.39 -11.79 22.98
CA GLN A 141 16.33 -12.23 23.90
C GLN A 141 15.35 -13.20 23.24
N TRP A 142 14.93 -12.92 22.01
CA TRP A 142 14.04 -13.83 21.27
C TRP A 142 14.72 -15.17 20.99
N ARG A 143 16.02 -15.16 20.66
CA ARG A 143 16.81 -16.39 20.50
C ARG A 143 16.87 -17.19 21.80
N LYS A 144 17.10 -16.54 22.94
CA LYS A 144 17.10 -17.18 24.26
C LYS A 144 15.75 -17.80 24.59
N ASN A 145 14.64 -17.09 24.39
CA ASN A 145 13.30 -17.61 24.65
C ASN A 145 12.95 -18.82 23.77
N GLN A 146 13.47 -18.90 22.54
CA GLN A 146 13.29 -20.08 21.68
C GLN A 146 14.17 -21.27 22.07
N LEU A 147 15.35 -21.00 22.65
CA LEU A 147 16.25 -22.03 23.15
C LEU A 147 15.75 -22.64 24.48
N ASP A 148 15.07 -21.84 25.31
CA ASP A 148 14.48 -22.26 26.59
C ASP A 148 13.12 -22.96 26.42
N SER A 149 12.50 -22.84 25.25
CA SER A 149 11.22 -23.47 24.90
C SER A 149 11.38 -24.88 24.29
N LYS A 150 12.61 -25.43 24.25
CA LYS A 150 12.93 -26.79 23.78
C LYS A 150 13.43 -27.65 24.92
#